data_AF-A0A1V6QDH3-F1
#
_entry.id   AF-A0A1V6QDH3-F1
#
_cell.length_a   1.000
_cell.length_b   1.000
_cell.length_c   1.000
_cell.angle_alpha   90.00
_cell.angle_beta   90.00
_cell.angle_gamma   90.00
#
_symmetry.space_group_name_H-M   'P 1'
#
loop_
_entity.id
_entity.type
_entity.pdbx_description
1 polymer ?
#
loop_
_entity_poly.entity_id
_entity_poly.type
_entity_poly.pdbx_seq_one_letter_code
_entity_poly.pdbx_strand_id
1 'polypeptide(L)'
;MRKPPQDRPGATKMLFCKIRSEIGDCMGSLKAMEHLSEDGTMAERIIAEERAIDTLESRLEDAYLKDCDRSIPPHQLALYMARSSVCQMRLAARHSRRCTHLSSDDRDQLFSLGLQVLTYYNLTYANYDLQPYIWRVEMSFRFEAFILVVTEVSS
;
A
#
# COMPACT_ATOMS: atom_id res chain seq x y z
N MET A 1 21.94 26.56 11.97
CA MET A 1 21.49 25.25 11.43
C MET A 1 22.06 25.08 10.03
N ARG A 2 22.70 23.95 9.71
CA ARG A 2 23.09 23.64 8.32
C ARG A 2 21.82 23.39 7.52
N LYS A 3 21.73 23.97 6.31
CA LYS A 3 20.63 23.67 5.38
C LYS A 3 20.60 22.16 5.13
N PRO A 4 19.42 21.53 5.13
CA PRO A 4 19.32 20.12 4.78
C PRO A 4 19.89 19.91 3.36
N PRO A 5 20.60 18.80 3.11
CA PRO A 5 21.12 18.50 1.80
C PRO A 5 19.98 18.46 0.78
N GLN A 6 20.23 19.01 -0.40
CA GLN A 6 19.26 19.06 -1.48
C GLN A 6 18.89 17.65 -1.91
N ASP A 7 17.59 17.41 -2.08
CA ASP A 7 17.09 16.11 -2.49
C ASP A 7 17.60 15.78 -3.90
N ARG A 8 18.24 14.61 -4.03
CA ARG A 8 18.72 14.11 -5.31
C ARG A 8 17.60 13.28 -5.95
N PRO A 9 17.24 13.53 -7.22
CA PRO A 9 16.30 12.70 -7.94
C PRO A 9 16.92 11.31 -8.21
N GLY A 10 16.09 10.26 -8.15
CA GLY A 10 16.45 8.90 -8.53
C GLY A 10 16.71 7.92 -7.38
N ALA A 11 16.97 6.67 -7.77
CA ALA A 11 17.12 5.54 -6.88
C ALA A 11 18.40 5.63 -6.04
N THR A 12 18.27 6.23 -4.85
CA THR A 12 19.36 6.37 -3.89
C THR A 12 19.43 5.11 -3.00
N LYS A 13 20.56 4.86 -2.33
CA LYS A 13 20.64 3.83 -1.25
C LYS A 13 19.54 3.93 -0.18
N MET A 14 18.89 5.10 -0.08
CA MET A 14 17.80 5.42 0.85
C MET A 14 16.39 5.31 0.24
N LEU A 15 16.25 4.90 -1.03
CA LEU A 15 14.97 4.82 -1.75
C LEU A 15 13.90 4.09 -0.94
N PHE A 16 14.25 2.91 -0.44
CA PHE A 16 13.39 2.08 0.39
C PHE A 16 12.90 2.82 1.65
N CYS A 17 13.78 3.55 2.33
CA CYS A 17 13.43 4.30 3.53
C CYS A 17 12.52 5.49 3.22
N LYS A 18 12.75 6.18 2.10
CA LYS A 18 11.90 7.30 1.66
C LYS A 18 10.48 6.84 1.34
N ILE A 19 10.35 5.80 0.51
CA ILE A 19 9.06 5.18 0.17
C ILE A 19 8.33 4.77 1.44
N ARG A 20 9.01 4.11 2.38
CA ARG A 20 8.40 3.71 3.65
C ARG A 20 7.95 4.89 4.52
N SER A 21 8.71 5.98 4.54
CA SER A 21 8.32 7.17 5.28
C SER A 21 7.03 7.75 4.72
N GLU A 22 6.94 7.93 3.40
CA GLU A 22 5.74 8.48 2.77
C GLU A 22 4.50 7.59 2.94
N ILE A 23 4.68 6.27 2.83
CA ILE A 23 3.66 5.28 3.15
C ILE A 23 3.20 5.44 4.61
N GLY A 24 4.15 5.54 5.55
CA GLY A 24 3.86 5.71 6.97
C GLY A 24 3.12 7.01 7.28
N ASP A 25 3.53 8.11 6.65
CA ASP A 25 2.89 9.42 6.78
C ASP A 25 1.45 9.36 6.28
N CYS A 26 1.21 8.77 5.11
CA CYS A 26 -0.14 8.58 4.57
C CYS A 26 -0.99 7.68 5.47
N MET A 27 -0.45 6.55 5.96
CA MET A 27 -1.15 5.69 6.92
C MET A 27 -1.51 6.44 8.21
N GLY A 28 -0.64 7.32 8.69
CA GLY A 28 -0.92 8.21 9.81
C GLY A 28 -2.05 9.19 9.52
N SER A 29 -2.04 9.82 8.34
CA SER A 29 -3.12 10.70 7.88
C SER A 29 -4.46 9.99 7.76
N LEU A 30 -4.48 8.77 7.19
CA LEU A 30 -5.69 7.94 7.09
C LEU A 30 -6.25 7.65 8.48
N LYS A 31 -5.42 7.20 9.43
CA LYS A 31 -5.83 6.98 10.82
C LYS A 31 -6.37 8.25 11.50
N ALA A 32 -5.76 9.41 11.25
CA ALA A 32 -6.27 10.67 11.78
C ALA A 32 -7.69 11.00 11.23
N MET A 33 -7.93 10.73 9.95
CA MET A 33 -9.27 10.84 9.33
C MET A 33 -10.27 9.82 9.91
N GLU A 34 -9.80 8.72 10.50
CA GLU A 34 -10.63 7.79 11.26
C GLU A 34 -11.14 8.39 12.57
N HIS A 35 -10.26 9.07 13.31
CA HIS A 35 -10.56 9.59 14.64
C HIS A 35 -11.31 10.92 14.65
N LEU A 36 -11.21 11.74 13.60
CA LEU A 36 -11.89 13.04 13.49
C LEU A 36 -13.37 12.93 13.03
N SER A 37 -13.86 11.72 12.84
CA SER A 37 -15.14 11.36 12.24
C SER A 37 -16.37 11.56 13.15
N GLU A 38 -16.43 12.65 13.93
CA GLU A 38 -17.67 12.97 14.67
C GLU A 38 -18.63 13.85 13.84
N ASP A 39 -18.13 14.53 12.79
CA ASP A 39 -18.87 15.64 12.14
C ASP A 39 -19.14 15.46 10.62
N GLY A 40 -18.57 14.44 9.96
CA GLY A 40 -18.65 14.24 8.51
C GLY A 40 -19.36 12.94 8.09
N THR A 41 -19.98 12.92 6.90
CA THR A 41 -20.64 11.71 6.40
C THR A 41 -19.62 10.62 6.04
N MET A 42 -20.01 9.35 6.17
CA MET A 42 -19.15 8.21 5.81
C MET A 42 -18.65 8.30 4.35
N ALA A 43 -19.50 8.78 3.44
CA ALA A 43 -19.16 8.91 2.02
C ALA A 43 -18.07 9.96 1.76
N GLU A 44 -18.15 11.13 2.40
CA GLU A 44 -17.13 12.18 2.27
C GLU A 44 -15.76 11.71 2.76
N ARG A 45 -15.76 10.94 3.85
CA ARG A 45 -14.54 10.37 4.41
C ARG A 45 -13.89 9.37 3.49
N ILE A 46 -14.69 8.50 2.86
CA ILE A 46 -14.22 7.55 1.85
C ILE A 46 -13.55 8.29 0.69
N ILE A 47 -14.20 9.33 0.17
CA ILE A 47 -13.66 10.13 -0.94
C ILE A 47 -12.33 10.79 -0.53
N ALA A 48 -12.23 11.28 0.71
CA ALA A 48 -11.00 11.87 1.24
C ALA A 48 -9.87 10.83 1.41
N GLU A 49 -10.18 9.66 1.95
CA GLU A 49 -9.25 8.54 2.10
C GLU A 49 -8.73 8.09 0.71
N GLU A 50 -9.62 7.88 -0.26
CA GLU A 50 -9.25 7.48 -1.62
C GLU A 50 -8.37 8.55 -2.31
N ARG A 51 -8.73 9.83 -2.20
CA ARG A 51 -7.92 10.93 -2.76
C ARG A 51 -6.53 11.02 -2.13
N ALA A 52 -6.41 10.78 -0.82
CA ALA A 52 -5.13 10.75 -0.14
C ALA A 52 -4.25 9.58 -0.64
N ILE A 53 -4.86 8.42 -0.88
CA ILE A 53 -4.17 7.25 -1.43
C ILE A 53 -3.73 7.50 -2.88
N ASP A 54 -4.57 8.10 -3.72
CA ASP A 54 -4.23 8.43 -5.11
C ASP A 54 -3.07 9.44 -5.19
N THR A 55 -3.07 10.42 -4.27
CA THR A 55 -1.98 11.41 -4.16
C THR A 55 -0.66 10.72 -3.78
N LEU A 56 -0.71 9.79 -2.82
CA LEU A 56 0.46 8.99 -2.46
C LEU A 56 0.94 8.14 -3.64
N GLU A 57 0.04 7.42 -4.33
CA GLU A 57 0.41 6.52 -5.43
C GLU A 57 1.09 7.29 -6.57
N SER A 58 0.50 8.41 -7.00
CA SER A 58 1.10 9.28 -8.02
C SER A 58 2.48 9.76 -7.59
N ARG A 59 2.61 10.22 -6.34
CA ARG A 59 3.89 10.70 -5.80
C ARG A 59 4.94 9.59 -5.77
N LEU A 60 4.56 8.38 -5.35
CA LEU A 60 5.47 7.23 -5.33
C LEU A 60 5.95 6.91 -6.74
N GLU A 61 5.06 6.87 -7.72
CA GLU A 61 5.41 6.56 -9.11
C GLU A 61 6.32 7.64 -9.72
N ASP A 62 5.96 8.91 -9.53
CA ASP A 62 6.68 10.05 -10.11
C ASP A 62 8.05 10.30 -9.47
N ALA A 63 8.19 10.10 -8.16
CA ALA A 63 9.42 10.41 -7.45
C ALA A 63 10.38 9.22 -7.34
N TYR A 64 9.86 7.98 -7.42
CA TYR A 64 10.62 6.79 -7.04
C TYR A 64 10.45 5.62 -8.00
N LEU A 65 9.21 5.15 -8.24
CA LEU A 65 9.00 3.82 -8.82
C LEU A 65 9.36 3.74 -10.30
N LYS A 66 9.18 4.83 -11.05
CA LYS A 66 9.55 4.88 -12.48
C LYS A 66 11.05 4.71 -12.73
N ASP A 67 11.88 5.04 -11.73
CA ASP A 67 13.34 4.94 -11.78
C ASP A 67 13.87 3.64 -11.12
N CYS A 68 12.98 2.73 -10.69
CA CYS A 68 13.38 1.47 -10.08
C CYS A 68 13.91 0.48 -11.12
N ASP A 69 15.21 0.19 -11.04
CA ASP A 69 15.83 -0.93 -11.75
C ASP A 69 15.46 -2.29 -11.12
N ARG A 70 14.76 -3.14 -11.87
CA ARG A 70 14.33 -4.47 -11.41
C ARG A 70 15.46 -5.49 -11.26
N SER A 71 16.65 -5.22 -11.81
CA SER A 71 17.83 -6.07 -11.59
C SER A 71 18.48 -5.84 -10.23
N ILE A 72 18.09 -4.76 -9.53
CA ILE A 72 18.61 -4.39 -8.21
C ILE A 72 17.61 -4.86 -7.14
N PRO A 73 17.94 -5.87 -6.30
CA PRO A 73 16.95 -6.47 -5.40
C PRO A 73 16.30 -5.49 -4.42
N PRO A 74 17.03 -4.54 -3.79
CA PRO A 74 16.41 -3.50 -2.97
C PRO A 74 15.40 -2.60 -3.70
N HIS A 75 15.63 -2.29 -4.99
CA HIS A 75 14.69 -1.50 -5.78
C HIS A 75 13.44 -2.31 -6.09
N GLN A 76 13.59 -3.57 -6.47
CA GLN A 76 12.47 -4.47 -6.71
C GLN A 76 11.64 -4.70 -5.44
N LEU A 77 12.28 -4.85 -4.28
CA LEU A 77 11.60 -4.93 -3.00
C LEU A 77 10.81 -3.66 -2.69
N ALA A 78 11.44 -2.48 -2.88
CA ALA A 78 10.79 -1.20 -2.66
C ALA A 78 9.57 -1.00 -3.58
N LEU A 79 9.67 -1.48 -4.83
CA LEU A 79 8.59 -1.47 -5.82
C LEU A 79 7.40 -2.32 -5.37
N TYR A 80 7.64 -3.56 -4.98
CA TYR A 80 6.58 -4.45 -4.50
C TYR A 80 5.96 -3.97 -3.20
N MET A 81 6.77 -3.44 -2.29
CA MET A 81 6.29 -2.85 -1.04
C MET A 81 5.38 -1.65 -1.30
N ALA A 82 5.79 -0.71 -2.15
CA ALA A 82 5.01 0.47 -2.48
C ALA A 82 3.63 0.09 -3.05
N ARG A 83 3.61 -0.75 -4.09
CA ARG A 83 2.36 -1.17 -4.74
C ARG A 83 1.46 -1.97 -3.80
N SER A 84 2.03 -2.92 -3.06
CA SER A 84 1.26 -3.69 -2.08
C SER A 84 0.68 -2.81 -0.99
N SER A 85 1.43 -1.84 -0.44
CA SER A 85 0.92 -0.91 0.57
C SER A 85 -0.23 -0.05 0.06
N VAL A 86 -0.18 0.42 -1.18
CA VAL A 86 -1.30 1.15 -1.79
C VAL A 86 -2.54 0.26 -1.91
N CYS A 87 -2.41 -0.97 -2.40
CA CYS A 87 -3.53 -1.93 -2.46
C CYS A 87 -4.12 -2.20 -1.06
N GLN A 88 -3.26 -2.35 -0.05
CA GLN A 88 -3.67 -2.57 1.35
C GLN A 88 -4.42 -1.37 1.93
N MET A 89 -3.99 -0.13 1.63
CA MET A 89 -4.70 1.08 2.07
C MET A 89 -6.08 1.19 1.41
N ARG A 90 -6.18 0.91 0.10
CA ARG A 90 -7.47 0.87 -0.62
C ARG A 90 -8.40 -0.19 -0.05
N LEU A 91 -7.85 -1.36 0.27
CA LEU A 91 -8.61 -2.44 0.91
C LEU A 91 -9.13 -1.99 2.29
N ALA A 92 -8.27 -1.37 3.11
CA ALA A 92 -8.66 -0.91 4.45
C ALA A 92 -9.76 0.17 4.42
N ALA A 93 -9.65 1.14 3.50
CA ALA A 93 -10.67 2.18 3.28
C ALA A 93 -12.04 1.59 2.88
N ARG A 94 -12.06 0.37 2.36
CA ARG A 94 -13.26 -0.33 1.86
C ARG A 94 -13.78 -1.43 2.80
N HIS A 95 -12.91 -2.14 3.53
CA HIS A 95 -13.23 -3.38 4.26
C HIS A 95 -13.93 -3.16 5.62
N SER A 96 -13.49 -2.22 6.45
CA SER A 96 -13.94 -2.13 7.85
C SER A 96 -15.36 -1.56 8.04
N ARG A 97 -15.92 -0.87 7.05
CA ARG A 97 -17.11 -0.02 7.23
C ARG A 97 -18.30 -0.37 6.34
N ARG A 98 -18.18 -1.41 5.50
CA ARG A 98 -19.09 -1.63 4.37
C ARG A 98 -19.70 -3.04 4.29
N CYS A 99 -19.38 -3.95 5.21
CA CYS A 99 -19.72 -5.38 5.11
C CYS A 99 -21.19 -5.78 5.37
N THR A 100 -22.16 -4.86 5.43
CA THR A 100 -23.56 -5.25 5.56
C THR A 100 -24.30 -5.34 4.21
N HIS A 101 -23.91 -4.55 3.21
CA HIS A 101 -24.57 -4.52 1.89
C HIS A 101 -23.63 -4.05 0.75
N LEU A 102 -22.60 -4.83 0.42
CA LEU A 102 -21.75 -4.53 -0.74
C LEU A 102 -22.45 -4.87 -2.06
N SER A 103 -22.29 -4.01 -3.08
CA SER A 103 -22.70 -4.35 -4.44
C SER A 103 -21.79 -5.46 -5.00
N SER A 104 -22.23 -6.14 -6.07
CA SER A 104 -21.36 -7.15 -6.71
C SER A 104 -20.05 -6.54 -7.21
N ASP A 105 -20.11 -5.33 -7.76
CA ASP A 105 -18.93 -4.63 -8.27
C ASP A 105 -17.95 -4.28 -7.13
N ASP A 106 -18.45 -3.83 -5.98
CA ASP A 106 -17.60 -3.55 -4.82
C ASP A 106 -16.89 -4.81 -4.29
N ARG A 107 -17.58 -5.97 -4.31
CA ARG A 107 -16.98 -7.25 -3.93
C ARG A 107 -15.89 -7.66 -4.91
N ASP A 108 -16.14 -7.55 -6.21
CA ASP A 108 -15.16 -7.89 -7.25
C ASP A 108 -13.91 -6.99 -7.14
N GLN A 109 -14.10 -5.70 -6.85
CA GLN A 109 -13.01 -4.76 -6.60
C GLN A 109 -12.21 -5.10 -5.34
N LEU A 110 -12.88 -5.43 -4.23
CA LEU A 110 -12.23 -5.86 -2.98
C LEU A 110 -11.43 -7.15 -3.18
N PHE A 111 -12.01 -8.11 -3.90
CA PHE A 111 -11.35 -9.37 -4.26
C PHE A 111 -10.10 -9.12 -5.10
N SER A 112 -10.21 -8.27 -6.13
CA SER A 112 -9.09 -7.87 -6.99
C SER A 112 -7.96 -7.21 -6.18
N LEU A 113 -8.29 -6.30 -5.26
CA LEU A 113 -7.31 -5.68 -4.36
C LEU A 113 -6.63 -6.72 -3.46
N GLY A 114 -7.40 -7.62 -2.85
CA GLY A 114 -6.86 -8.71 -2.03
C GLY A 114 -5.91 -9.60 -2.82
N LEU A 115 -6.27 -9.96 -4.05
CA LEU A 115 -5.44 -10.76 -4.94
C LEU A 115 -4.15 -10.04 -5.35
N GLN A 116 -4.21 -8.73 -5.61
CA GLN A 116 -3.02 -7.92 -5.90
C GLN A 116 -2.06 -7.91 -4.71
N VAL A 117 -2.58 -7.72 -3.48
CA VAL A 117 -1.76 -7.79 -2.26
C VAL A 117 -1.03 -9.13 -2.18
N LEU A 118 -1.76 -10.25 -2.30
CA LEU A 118 -1.18 -11.59 -2.28
C LEU A 118 -0.19 -11.84 -3.42
N THR A 119 -0.45 -11.29 -4.60
CA THR A 119 0.46 -11.39 -5.76
C THR A 119 1.80 -10.75 -5.44
N TYR A 120 1.84 -9.54 -4.85
CA TYR A 120 3.10 -8.91 -4.46
C TYR A 120 3.83 -9.66 -3.34
N TYR A 121 3.11 -10.26 -2.40
CA TYR A 121 3.71 -11.17 -1.43
C TYR A 121 4.37 -12.35 -2.14
N ASN A 122 3.64 -13.05 -2.99
CA ASN A 122 4.14 -14.22 -3.71
C ASN A 122 5.33 -13.89 -4.61
N LEU A 123 5.30 -12.75 -5.32
CA LEU A 123 6.44 -12.28 -6.12
C LEU A 123 7.68 -12.04 -5.26
N THR A 124 7.51 -11.61 -4.01
CA THR A 124 8.62 -11.42 -3.08
C THR A 124 9.17 -12.75 -2.58
N TYR A 125 8.31 -13.69 -2.17
CA TYR A 125 8.72 -15.01 -1.70
C TYR A 125 9.32 -15.89 -2.81
N ALA A 126 8.83 -15.77 -4.04
CA ALA A 126 9.32 -16.56 -5.18
C ALA A 126 10.66 -16.06 -5.72
N ASN A 127 11.07 -14.83 -5.39
CA ASN A 127 12.33 -14.28 -5.89
C ASN A 127 13.49 -14.65 -4.95
N TYR A 128 14.48 -15.38 -5.50
CA TYR A 128 15.68 -15.78 -4.78
C TYR A 128 16.51 -14.59 -4.28
N ASP A 129 16.59 -13.52 -5.08
CA ASP A 129 17.39 -12.34 -4.72
C ASP A 129 16.74 -11.52 -3.59
N LEU A 130 15.45 -11.77 -3.30
CA LEU A 130 14.71 -11.12 -2.23
C LEU A 130 14.69 -11.91 -0.92
N GLN A 131 15.18 -13.16 -0.91
CA GLN A 131 15.20 -14.02 0.29
C GLN A 131 15.88 -13.36 1.50
N PRO A 132 17.01 -12.63 1.37
CA PRO A 132 17.64 -11.95 2.50
C PRO A 132 16.76 -10.88 3.16
N TYR A 133 15.68 -10.46 2.50
CA TYR A 133 14.78 -9.41 2.94
C TYR A 133 13.38 -9.90 3.34
N ILE A 134 13.10 -11.21 3.30
CA ILE A 134 11.76 -11.77 3.60
C ILE A 134 11.26 -11.41 4.99
N TRP A 135 12.14 -11.38 5.99
CA TRP A 135 11.81 -10.98 7.37
C TRP A 135 11.04 -9.66 7.42
N ARG A 136 11.31 -8.76 6.47
CA ARG A 136 10.66 -7.45 6.37
C ARG A 136 9.23 -7.57 5.87
N VAL A 137 9.00 -8.48 4.94
CA VAL A 137 7.70 -8.73 4.28
C VAL A 137 6.78 -9.48 5.23
N GLU A 138 7.32 -10.45 5.98
CA GLU A 138 6.60 -11.16 7.04
C GLU A 138 6.03 -10.21 8.09
N MET A 139 6.82 -9.24 8.55
CA MET A 139 6.37 -8.24 9.53
C MET A 139 5.24 -7.33 9.03
N SER A 140 5.06 -7.20 7.72
CA SER A 140 4.01 -6.35 7.14
C SER A 140 2.81 -7.13 6.62
N PHE A 141 2.76 -8.46 6.78
CA PHE A 141 1.69 -9.30 6.25
C PHE A 141 0.30 -8.87 6.74
N ARG A 142 -0.60 -8.56 5.80
CA ARG A 142 -1.98 -8.17 6.09
C ARG A 142 -2.91 -9.38 5.94
N PHE A 143 -3.22 -10.03 7.07
CA PHE A 143 -4.13 -11.17 7.14
C PHE A 143 -5.53 -10.85 6.58
N GLU A 144 -6.00 -9.62 6.67
CA GLU A 144 -7.32 -9.19 6.16
C GLU A 144 -7.48 -9.48 4.66
N ALA A 145 -6.45 -9.18 3.85
CA ALA A 145 -6.47 -9.45 2.42
C ALA A 145 -6.52 -10.96 2.12
N PHE A 146 -5.79 -11.75 2.90
CA PHE A 146 -5.78 -13.20 2.77
C PHE A 146 -7.14 -13.82 3.12
N ILE A 147 -7.71 -13.41 4.26
CA ILE A 147 -9.01 -13.89 4.73
C ILE A 147 -10.09 -13.54 3.70
N LEU A 148 -10.09 -12.32 3.17
CA LEU A 148 -11.04 -11.90 2.15
C LEU A 148 -10.97 -12.79 0.90
N VAL A 149 -9.78 -13.00 0.34
CA VAL A 149 -9.61 -13.82 -0.88
C VAL A 149 -10.05 -15.26 -0.64
N VAL A 150 -9.67 -15.87 0.49
CA VAL A 150 -10.06 -17.25 0.81
C VAL A 150 -11.58 -17.36 1.01
N THR A 151 -12.20 -16.37 1.63
CA THR A 151 -13.65 -16.35 1.87
C THR A 151 -14.43 -16.26 0.56
N GLU A 152 -14.03 -15.37 -0.35
CA GLU A 152 -14.68 -15.20 -1.66
C GLU A 152 -14.50 -16.43 -2.56
N VAL A 153 -13.34 -17.10 -2.54
CA VAL A 153 -13.12 -18.33 -3.33
C VAL A 153 -13.85 -19.55 -2.75
N SER A 154 -14.16 -19.53 -1.45
CA SER A 154 -14.87 -20.63 -0.77
C SER A 154 -16.40 -20.47 -0.78
N SER A 155 -16.91 -19.34 -1.30
CA SER A 155 -18.34 -19.01 -1.39
C SER A 155 -18.93 -19.48 -2.71
#